data_AF-A0A3N5QA17-F1
#
_entry.id   AF-A0A3N5QA17-F1
#
_cell.length_a   1.000
_cell.length_b   1.000
_cell.length_c   1.000
_cell.angle_alpha   90.00
_cell.angle_beta   90.00
_cell.angle_gamma   90.00
#
_symmetry.space_group_name_H-M   'P 1'
#
loop_
_entity.id
_entity.type
_entity.pdbx_description
1 polymer ?
#
loop_
_entity_poly.entity_id
_entity_poly.type
_entity_poly.pdbx_seq_one_letter_code
_entity_poly.pdbx_strand_id
1 'polypeptide(L)'
;MENEPEIFITFFLAMIGYAGLTITLLFSLKSKIPVFFWRLITIIIFVHVIMVWTYSYDWQFAHSVRNGYSGFIIFHSALLVILISNMVKDSTTKILIIISYIVVTTGAVGAVFRYSVVEIYRIPVLFFMLTGAGGLLFHYLKKN
;
A
#
# COMPACT_ATOMS: atom_id res chain seq x y z
N MET A 1 -22.15 11.79 13.24
CA MET A 1 -21.39 10.53 13.42
C MET A 1 -22.04 9.45 12.57
N GLU A 2 -22.20 9.67 11.25
CA GLU A 2 -23.00 8.76 10.40
C GLU A 2 -22.16 7.82 9.54
N ASN A 3 -20.81 7.95 9.51
CA ASN A 3 -19.93 7.17 8.64
C ASN A 3 -18.87 6.33 9.39
N GLU A 4 -19.05 6.03 10.69
CA GLU A 4 -18.04 5.29 11.46
C GLU A 4 -17.71 3.90 10.88
N PRO A 5 -18.70 3.08 10.45
CA PRO A 5 -18.42 1.78 9.84
C PRO A 5 -17.63 1.88 8.53
N GLU A 6 -17.97 2.83 7.65
CA GLU A 6 -17.35 3.03 6.35
C GLU A 6 -15.89 3.46 6.50
N ILE A 7 -15.62 4.36 7.45
CA ILE A 7 -14.27 4.80 7.79
C ILE A 7 -13.44 3.62 8.31
N PHE A 8 -14.01 2.81 9.21
CA PHE A 8 -13.33 1.61 9.71
C PHE A 8 -13.01 0.63 8.59
N ILE A 9 -13.98 0.30 7.73
CA ILE A 9 -13.80 -0.60 6.59
C ILE A 9 -12.73 -0.05 5.63
N THR A 10 -12.75 1.25 5.36
CA THR A 10 -11.78 1.91 4.48
C THR A 10 -10.35 1.66 4.99
N PHE A 11 -10.09 1.86 6.29
CA PHE A 11 -8.76 1.64 6.85
C PHE A 11 -8.41 0.15 7.01
N PHE A 12 -9.41 -0.71 7.28
CA PHE A 12 -9.20 -2.14 7.32
C PHE A 12 -8.76 -2.70 5.96
N LEU A 13 -9.36 -2.23 4.86
CA LEU A 13 -8.92 -2.57 3.50
C LEU A 13 -7.51 -2.06 3.21
N ALA A 14 -7.14 -0.87 3.70
CA ALA A 14 -5.78 -0.36 3.60
C ALA A 14 -4.78 -1.32 4.26
N MET A 15 -5.12 -1.83 5.46
CA MET A 15 -4.29 -2.79 6.19
C MET A 15 -4.17 -4.13 5.48
N ILE A 16 -5.27 -4.67 4.95
CA ILE A 16 -5.23 -5.89 4.13
C ILE A 16 -4.38 -5.68 2.89
N GLY A 17 -4.55 -4.54 2.20
CA GLY A 17 -3.75 -4.16 1.04
C GLY A 17 -2.26 -4.09 1.36
N TYR A 18 -1.90 -3.47 2.49
CA TYR A 18 -0.51 -3.36 2.93
C TYR A 18 0.12 -4.71 3.32
N ALA A 19 -0.62 -5.54 4.05
CA ALA A 19 -0.22 -6.90 4.40
C ALA A 19 -0.01 -7.75 3.13
N GLY A 20 -0.97 -7.70 2.21
CA GLY A 20 -0.92 -8.41 0.94
C GLY A 20 0.23 -7.96 0.04
N LEU A 21 0.52 -6.66 -0.01
CA LEU A 21 1.68 -6.10 -0.72
C LEU A 21 2.98 -6.62 -0.12
N THR A 22 3.09 -6.65 1.21
CA THR A 22 4.25 -7.19 1.92
C THR A 22 4.47 -8.67 1.61
N ILE A 23 3.41 -9.48 1.64
CA ILE A 23 3.47 -10.91 1.30
C ILE A 23 3.89 -11.09 -0.17
N THR A 24 3.30 -10.30 -1.08
CA THR A 24 3.63 -10.37 -2.52
C THR A 24 5.08 -9.98 -2.78
N LEU A 25 5.59 -8.96 -2.07
CA LEU A 25 7.01 -8.62 -2.09
C LEU A 25 7.87 -9.83 -1.70
N LEU A 26 7.60 -10.47 -0.55
CA LEU A 26 8.41 -11.59 -0.08
C LEU A 26 8.41 -12.77 -1.08
N PHE A 27 7.28 -13.03 -1.74
CA PHE A 27 7.23 -13.99 -2.83
C PHE A 27 8.05 -13.55 -4.05
N SER A 28 7.94 -12.28 -4.46
CA SER A 28 8.66 -11.74 -5.63
C SER A 28 10.18 -11.79 -5.45
N LEU A 29 10.68 -11.64 -4.22
CA LEU A 29 12.10 -11.83 -3.90
C LEU A 29 12.59 -13.25 -4.18
N LYS A 30 11.72 -14.25 -4.07
CA LYS A 30 11.98 -15.66 -4.45
C LYS A 30 11.68 -15.95 -5.92
N SER A 31 11.48 -14.91 -6.75
CA SER A 31 11.11 -15.01 -8.16
C SER A 31 9.80 -15.77 -8.40
N LYS A 32 8.89 -15.78 -7.42
CA LYS A 32 7.54 -16.31 -7.54
C LYS A 32 6.57 -15.17 -7.37
N ILE A 33 5.78 -14.83 -8.38
CA ILE A 33 4.72 -13.83 -8.24
C ILE A 33 3.39 -14.59 -8.37
N PRO A 34 2.65 -14.83 -7.26
CA PRO A 34 1.34 -15.46 -7.34
C PRO A 34 0.36 -14.47 -8.00
N VAL A 35 0.27 -14.51 -9.34
CA VAL A 35 -0.45 -13.51 -10.16
C VAL A 35 -1.89 -13.30 -9.68
N PHE A 36 -2.61 -14.38 -9.38
CA PHE A 36 -3.97 -14.29 -8.86
C PHE A 36 -4.04 -13.53 -7.53
N PHE A 37 -3.15 -13.84 -6.59
CA PHE A 37 -3.06 -13.13 -5.31
C PHE A 37 -2.69 -11.66 -5.52
N TRP A 38 -1.73 -11.36 -6.39
CA TRP A 38 -1.34 -9.97 -6.67
C TRP A 38 -2.49 -9.14 -7.27
N ARG A 39 -3.27 -9.73 -8.18
CA ARG A 39 -4.47 -9.10 -8.73
C ARG A 39 -5.53 -8.85 -7.65
N LEU A 40 -5.76 -9.81 -6.76
CA LEU A 40 -6.70 -9.65 -5.65
C LEU A 40 -6.29 -8.50 -4.72
N ILE A 41 -5.01 -8.44 -4.34
CA ILE A 41 -4.48 -7.35 -3.51
C ILE A 41 -4.60 -5.99 -4.22
N THR A 42 -4.33 -5.96 -5.54
CA THR A 42 -4.49 -4.74 -6.33
C THR A 42 -5.94 -4.24 -6.33
N ILE A 43 -6.92 -5.14 -6.48
CA ILE A 43 -8.35 -4.81 -6.41
C ILE A 43 -8.70 -4.24 -5.04
N ILE A 44 -8.23 -4.86 -3.95
CA ILE A 44 -8.46 -4.39 -2.58
C ILE A 44 -7.92 -2.96 -2.39
N ILE A 45 -6.69 -2.69 -2.84
CA ILE A 45 -6.07 -1.35 -2.76
C ILE A 45 -6.85 -0.34 -3.59
N PHE A 46 -7.30 -0.72 -4.79
CA PHE A 46 -8.09 0.15 -5.65
C PHE A 46 -9.45 0.50 -5.04
N VAL A 47 -10.15 -0.49 -4.47
CA VAL A 47 -11.42 -0.27 -3.75
C VAL A 47 -11.20 0.64 -2.55
N HIS A 48 -10.14 0.41 -1.76
CA HIS A 48 -9.77 1.31 -0.66
C HIS A 48 -9.62 2.77 -1.14
N VAL A 49 -8.92 2.99 -2.26
CA VAL A 49 -8.73 4.34 -2.80
C VAL A 49 -10.07 4.96 -3.22
N ILE A 50 -10.94 4.21 -3.91
CA ILE A 50 -12.29 4.69 -4.25
C ILE A 50 -13.08 5.08 -3.00
N MET A 51 -13.01 4.26 -1.94
CA MET A 51 -13.68 4.57 -0.67
C MET A 51 -13.12 5.84 -0.03
N VAL A 52 -11.81 6.05 -0.01
CA VAL A 52 -11.20 7.30 0.49
C VAL A 52 -11.71 8.50 -0.30
N TRP A 53 -11.72 8.41 -1.64
CA TRP A 53 -12.23 9.48 -2.49
C TRP A 53 -13.71 9.77 -2.25
N THR A 54 -14.51 8.72 -2.03
CA THR A 54 -15.95 8.84 -1.81
C THR A 54 -16.27 9.40 -0.42
N TYR A 55 -15.72 8.81 0.64
CA TYR A 55 -16.14 9.07 2.02
C TYR A 55 -15.30 10.11 2.75
N SER A 56 -14.05 10.35 2.31
CA SER A 56 -13.15 11.31 2.97
C SER A 56 -12.96 12.60 2.18
N TYR A 57 -13.11 12.55 0.85
CA TYR A 57 -12.86 13.70 -0.02
C TYR A 57 -14.09 14.19 -0.78
N ASP A 58 -15.23 13.50 -0.71
CA ASP A 58 -16.45 13.82 -1.46
C ASP A 58 -16.17 14.07 -2.96
N TRP A 59 -15.22 13.33 -3.53
CA TRP A 59 -14.71 13.51 -4.90
C TRP A 59 -14.09 14.88 -5.22
N GLN A 60 -13.82 15.71 -4.22
CA GLN A 60 -13.23 17.04 -4.40
C GLN A 60 -11.71 17.00 -4.28
N PHE A 61 -11.02 17.43 -5.35
CA PHE A 61 -9.56 17.53 -5.37
C PHE A 61 -9.01 18.44 -4.26
N ALA A 62 -9.70 19.53 -3.93
CA ALA A 62 -9.28 20.45 -2.86
C ALA A 62 -9.15 19.74 -1.50
N HIS A 63 -10.00 18.76 -1.21
CA HIS A 63 -9.94 17.99 0.03
C HIS A 63 -8.77 16.99 0.02
N SER A 64 -8.50 16.35 -1.12
CA SER A 64 -7.43 15.34 -1.23
C SER A 64 -6.02 15.92 -1.12
N VAL A 65 -5.83 17.19 -1.46
CA VAL A 65 -4.52 17.89 -1.35
C VAL A 65 -4.37 18.76 -0.10
N ARG A 66 -5.40 18.86 0.76
CA ARG A 66 -5.40 19.74 1.95
C ARG A 66 -4.22 19.48 2.89
N ASN A 67 -3.76 18.24 2.95
CA ASN A 67 -2.67 17.81 3.82
C ASN A 67 -1.29 17.84 3.12
N GLY A 68 -1.22 18.36 1.90
CA GLY A 68 -0.01 18.54 1.09
C GLY A 68 -0.07 17.82 -0.26
N TYR A 69 0.32 18.53 -1.33
CA TYR A 69 0.42 17.98 -2.69
C TYR A 69 1.40 16.81 -2.81
N SER A 70 2.48 16.82 -2.02
CA SER A 70 3.49 15.76 -2.04
C SER A 70 2.89 14.40 -1.64
N GLY A 71 2.12 14.36 -0.54
CA GLY A 71 1.43 13.14 -0.10
C GLY A 71 0.45 12.64 -1.16
N PHE A 72 -0.33 13.55 -1.76
CA PHE A 72 -1.24 13.22 -2.86
C PHE A 72 -0.49 12.55 -4.02
N ILE A 73 0.57 13.18 -4.52
CA ILE A 73 1.36 12.64 -5.65
C ILE A 73 1.94 11.28 -5.29
N ILE A 74 2.57 11.15 -4.13
CA ILE A 74 3.22 9.91 -3.68
C ILE A 74 2.23 8.74 -3.67
N PHE A 75 1.05 8.90 -3.05
CA PHE A 75 0.06 7.82 -2.96
C PHE A 75 -0.57 7.47 -4.32
N HIS A 76 -0.88 8.46 -5.16
CA HIS A 76 -1.48 8.19 -6.47
C HIS A 76 -0.48 7.62 -7.46
N SER A 77 0.78 8.05 -7.40
CA SER A 77 1.87 7.42 -8.16
C SER A 77 2.09 5.97 -7.69
N ALA A 78 2.03 5.68 -6.38
CA ALA A 78 2.12 4.31 -5.88
C ALA A 78 1.00 3.43 -6.43
N LEU A 79 -0.26 3.91 -6.40
CA LEU A 79 -1.40 3.21 -6.99
C LEU A 79 -1.18 2.96 -8.49
N LEU A 80 -0.75 3.97 -9.23
CA LEU A 80 -0.49 3.84 -10.67
C LEU A 80 0.58 2.76 -10.94
N VAL A 81 1.67 2.74 -10.17
CA VAL A 81 2.72 1.72 -10.27
C VAL A 81 2.17 0.32 -9.98
N ILE A 82 1.31 0.18 -8.95
CA ILE A 82 0.64 -1.09 -8.62
C ILE A 82 -0.23 -1.56 -9.80
N LEU A 83 -1.03 -0.67 -10.39
CA LEU A 83 -1.89 -0.99 -11.53
C LEU A 83 -1.05 -1.41 -12.75
N ILE A 84 -0.02 -0.64 -13.10
CA ILE A 84 0.88 -0.95 -14.22
C ILE A 84 1.57 -2.30 -14.01
N SER A 85 1.95 -2.63 -12.77
CA SER A 85 2.61 -3.91 -12.47
C SER A 85 1.78 -5.14 -12.84
N ASN A 86 0.44 -5.02 -12.93
CA ASN A 86 -0.44 -6.10 -13.35
C ASN A 86 -0.46 -6.33 -14.88
N MET A 87 0.11 -5.41 -15.66
CA MET A 87 0.08 -5.43 -17.12
C MET A 87 1.45 -5.72 -17.77
N VAL A 88 2.53 -5.71 -16.99
CA VAL A 88 3.91 -5.88 -17.50
C VAL A 88 4.45 -7.30 -17.27
N LYS A 89 5.59 -7.59 -17.89
CA LYS A 89 6.30 -8.88 -17.78
C LYS A 89 7.00 -9.04 -16.42
N ASP A 90 7.20 -10.30 -16.01
CA ASP A 90 7.63 -10.73 -14.68
C ASP A 90 8.82 -9.96 -14.08
N SER A 91 9.88 -9.70 -14.86
CA SER A 91 11.07 -8.98 -14.38
C SER A 91 10.76 -7.53 -13.98
N THR A 92 9.93 -6.85 -14.79
CA THR A 92 9.50 -5.48 -14.52
C THR A 92 8.49 -5.46 -13.38
N THR A 93 7.57 -6.43 -13.33
CA THR A 93 6.59 -6.57 -12.24
C THR A 93 7.29 -6.66 -10.89
N LYS A 94 8.38 -7.44 -10.77
CA LYS A 94 9.16 -7.52 -9.53
C LYS A 94 9.69 -6.16 -9.08
N ILE A 95 10.27 -5.38 -10.00
CA ILE A 95 10.81 -4.05 -9.69
C ILE A 95 9.70 -3.12 -9.23
N LEU A 96 8.56 -3.12 -9.95
CA LEU A 96 7.42 -2.27 -9.59
C LEU A 96 6.83 -2.65 -8.23
N ILE A 97 6.72 -3.94 -7.90
CA ILE A 97 6.28 -4.39 -6.56
C ILE A 97 7.20 -3.85 -5.46
N ILE A 98 8.53 -3.89 -5.67
CA ILE A 98 9.51 -3.37 -4.69
C ILE A 98 9.34 -1.86 -4.52
N ILE A 99 9.23 -1.11 -5.62
CA ILE A 99 9.02 0.35 -5.59
C ILE A 99 7.70 0.68 -4.87
N SER A 100 6.61 0.02 -5.24
CA SER A 100 5.30 0.19 -4.58
C SER A 100 5.39 -0.09 -3.09
N TYR A 101 6.07 -1.16 -2.67
CA TYR A 101 6.25 -1.46 -1.25
C TYR A 101 6.97 -0.35 -0.50
N ILE A 102 8.08 0.18 -1.02
CA ILE A 102 8.86 1.25 -0.37
C ILE A 102 8.00 2.50 -0.22
N VAL A 103 7.31 2.90 -1.27
CA VAL A 103 6.47 4.10 -1.28
C VAL A 103 5.29 3.96 -0.33
N VAL A 104 4.54 2.86 -0.42
CA VAL A 104 3.38 2.59 0.43
C VAL A 104 3.80 2.46 1.89
N THR A 105 4.93 1.80 2.19
CA THR A 105 5.46 1.66 3.56
C THR A 105 5.77 3.02 4.16
N THR A 106 6.43 3.90 3.42
CA THR A 106 6.74 5.27 3.89
C THR A 106 5.46 6.03 4.22
N GLY A 107 4.45 5.93 3.35
CA GLY A 107 3.14 6.54 3.57
C GLY A 107 2.36 5.95 4.75
N ALA A 108 2.34 4.62 4.87
CA ALA A 108 1.62 3.89 5.93
C ALA A 108 2.21 4.20 7.31
N VAL A 109 3.54 4.16 7.45
CA VAL A 109 4.23 4.53 8.69
C VAL A 109 3.94 5.99 9.05
N GLY A 110 4.08 6.91 8.09
CA GLY A 110 3.74 8.32 8.33
C GLY A 110 2.29 8.51 8.78
N ALA A 111 1.35 7.77 8.21
CA ALA A 111 -0.07 7.87 8.53
C ALA A 111 -0.38 7.40 9.96
N VAL A 112 0.11 6.23 10.39
CA VAL A 112 -0.21 5.66 11.71
C VAL A 112 0.38 6.44 12.89
N PHE A 113 1.42 7.25 12.65
CA PHE A 113 1.98 8.15 13.66
C PHE A 113 1.39 9.57 13.61
N ARG A 114 0.76 9.97 12.50
CA ARG A 114 0.20 11.32 12.32
C ARG A 114 -1.29 11.41 12.63
N TYR A 115 -2.07 10.38 12.30
CA TYR A 115 -3.53 10.43 12.37
C TYR A 115 -4.07 9.49 13.45
N SER A 116 -4.88 10.01 14.37
CA SER A 116 -5.50 9.24 15.46
C SER A 116 -6.38 8.10 14.96
N VAL A 117 -7.12 8.31 13.87
CA VAL A 117 -8.06 7.33 13.30
C VAL A 117 -7.40 6.01 12.87
N VAL A 118 -6.08 6.01 12.60
CA VAL A 118 -5.32 4.81 12.21
C VAL A 118 -4.27 4.41 13.23
N GLU A 119 -4.27 4.99 14.43
CA GLU A 119 -3.23 4.71 15.41
C GLU A 119 -3.26 3.27 15.93
N ILE A 120 -4.45 2.66 15.97
CA ILE A 120 -4.63 1.25 16.36
C ILE A 120 -3.83 0.29 15.46
N TYR A 121 -3.50 0.73 14.24
CA TYR A 121 -2.75 -0.07 13.27
C TYR A 121 -1.23 0.09 13.36
N ARG A 122 -0.70 0.88 14.30
CA ARG A 122 0.77 1.08 14.46
C ARG A 122 1.53 -0.24 14.56
N ILE A 123 1.11 -1.13 15.46
CA ILE A 123 1.81 -2.41 15.68
C ILE A 123 1.76 -3.30 14.42
N PRO A 124 0.58 -3.54 13.80
CA PRO A 124 0.52 -4.24 12.52
C PRO A 124 1.39 -3.61 11.41
N VAL A 125 1.36 -2.29 11.23
CA VAL A 125 2.15 -1.61 10.19
C VAL A 125 3.64 -1.80 10.43
N LEU A 126 4.11 -1.61 11.65
CA LEU A 126 5.52 -1.83 12.00
C LEU A 126 5.94 -3.29 11.78
N PHE A 127 5.08 -4.25 12.10
CA PHE A 127 5.36 -5.66 11.85
C PHE A 127 5.59 -5.94 10.35
N PHE A 128 4.70 -5.46 9.47
CA PHE A 128 4.85 -5.66 8.01
C PHE A 128 6.00 -4.86 7.42
N MET A 129 6.27 -3.66 7.94
CA MET A 129 7.47 -2.88 7.59
C MET A 129 8.74 -3.66 7.90
N LEU A 130 8.90 -4.14 9.13
CA LEU A 130 10.08 -4.89 9.55
C LEU A 130 10.24 -6.19 8.76
N THR A 131 9.13 -6.90 8.52
CA THR A 131 9.14 -8.16 7.77
C THR A 131 9.55 -7.95 6.32
N GLY A 132 8.95 -6.98 5.62
CA GLY A 132 9.29 -6.72 4.22
C GLY A 132 10.68 -6.07 4.04
N ALA A 133 11.06 -5.13 4.91
CA ALA A 133 12.41 -4.56 4.93
C ALA A 133 13.48 -5.61 5.24
N GLY A 134 13.25 -6.48 6.24
CA GLY A 134 14.14 -7.59 6.56
C GLY A 134 14.27 -8.58 5.40
N GLY A 135 13.16 -8.90 4.74
CA GLY A 135 13.16 -9.73 3.53
C GLY A 135 13.98 -9.14 2.38
N LEU A 136 13.81 -7.84 2.12
CA LEU A 136 14.61 -7.10 1.13
C LEU A 136 16.10 -7.12 1.48
N LEU A 137 16.45 -6.75 2.70
CA LEU A 137 17.84 -6.66 3.17
C LEU A 137 18.53 -8.02 3.06
N PHE A 138 17.88 -9.09 3.54
CA PHE A 138 18.41 -10.45 3.42
C PHE A 138 18.59 -10.90 1.97
N HIS A 139 17.64 -10.58 1.07
CA HIS A 139 17.75 -10.91 -0.35
C HIS A 139 18.97 -10.26 -1.00
N TYR A 140 19.24 -8.98 -0.70
CA TYR A 140 20.38 -8.26 -1.24
C TYR A 140 21.71 -8.72 -0.63
N LEU A 141 21.76 -8.97 0.68
CA LEU A 141 22.98 -9.44 1.35
C LEU A 141 23.42 -10.83 0.89
N LYS A 142 22.48 -11.73 0.57
CA LYS A 142 22.80 -13.08 0.10
C LYS A 142 23.23 -13.13 -1.38
N LYS A 143 22.88 -12.10 -2.15
CA LYS A 143 23.16 -12.03 -3.60
C LYS A 143 24.54 -11.42 -3.90
N ASN A 144 25.11 -10.72 -2.93
CA ASN A 144 26.50 -10.25 -2.92
C ASN A 144 27.39 -11.24 -2.15
#